data_AF-A0A348WHN3-F1
#
_entry.id   AF-A0A348WHN3-F1
#
_cell.length_a   1.000
_cell.length_b   1.000
_cell.length_c   1.000
_cell.angle_alpha   90.00
_cell.angle_beta   90.00
_cell.angle_gamma   90.00
#
_symmetry.space_group_name_H-M   'P 1'
#
loop_
_entity.id
_entity.type
_entity.pdbx_description
1 polymer ?
#
loop_
_entity_poly.entity_id
_entity_poly.type
_entity_poly.pdbx_seq_one_letter_code
_entity_poly.pdbx_strand_id
1 'polypeptide(L)' 'MSTEKRIVLSSDHAAIELRQAVAEHAKSLGWEVEDIGPTSPESTHYPKHGEAAAR' A
#
# COMPACT_ATOMS: atom_id res chain seq x y z
N MET A 1 -4.90 19.90 -14.27
CA MET A 1 -4.63 18.51 -13.89
C MET A 1 -5.58 18.17 -12.76
N SER A 2 -6.50 17.24 -12.99
CA SER A 2 -7.37 16.72 -11.93
C SER A 2 -6.45 16.11 -10.86
N THR A 3 -6.47 16.70 -9.67
CA THR A 3 -5.80 16.15 -8.49
C THR A 3 -6.59 14.93 -8.03
N GLU A 4 -6.55 13.85 -8.80
CA GLU A 4 -7.15 12.60 -8.38
C GLU A 4 -6.37 12.11 -7.16
N LYS A 5 -7.08 12.00 -6.04
CA LYS A 5 -6.55 11.70 -4.72
C LYS A 5 -6.17 10.22 -4.67
N ARG A 6 -5.08 9.86 -5.35
CA ARG A 6 -4.58 8.47 -5.41
C ARG A 6 -3.46 8.24 -4.39
N ILE A 7 -3.52 7.12 -3.68
CA ILE A 7 -2.52 6.65 -2.72
C ILE A 7 -2.12 5.22 -3.11
N VAL A 8 -0.82 4.97 -3.25
CA VAL A 8 -0.26 3.62 -3.43
C VAL A 8 0.31 3.15 -2.09
N LEU A 9 -0.05 1.95 -1.65
CA LEU A 9 0.38 1.36 -0.38
C LEU A 9 1.14 0.06 -0.61
N SER A 10 2.25 -0.10 0.10
CA SER A 10 2.97 -1.37 0.26
C SER A 10 3.45 -1.49 1.71
N SER A 11 3.77 -2.72 2.14
CA SER A 11 4.32 -2.98 3.46
C SER A 11 5.37 -4.09 3.40
N ASP A 12 5.88 -4.52 4.54
CA ASP A 12 6.49 -5.85 4.65
C ASP A 12 5.44 -6.89 5.09
N HIS A 13 5.89 -8.13 5.26
CA HIS A 13 5.07 -9.26 5.71
C HIS A 13 4.53 -9.10 7.14
N ALA A 14 5.18 -8.28 7.98
CA ALA A 14 4.78 -8.08 9.37
C ALA A 14 3.63 -7.07 9.50
N ALA A 15 3.51 -6.12 8.56
CA ALA A 15 2.54 -5.03 8.62
C ALA A 15 1.33 -5.18 7.66
N ILE A 16 1.01 -6.40 7.23
CA ILE A 16 -0.12 -6.68 6.31
C ILE A 16 -1.45 -6.16 6.88
N GLU A 17 -1.77 -6.49 8.13
CA GLU A 17 -3.04 -6.08 8.76
C GLU A 17 -3.13 -4.56 8.93
N LEU A 18 -2.03 -3.92 9.34
CA LEU A 18 -1.97 -2.47 9.48
C LEU A 18 -2.15 -1.75 8.13
N ARG A 19 -1.49 -2.24 7.07
CA ARG A 19 -1.63 -1.70 5.71
C ARG A 19 -3.07 -1.77 5.24
N GLN A 20 -3.76 -2.88 5.47
CA GLN A 20 -5.16 -3.04 5.10
C GLN A 20 -6.06 -2.05 5.86
N ALA A 21 -5.86 -1.89 7.17
CA ALA A 21 -6.62 -0.92 7.97
C ALA A 21 -6.40 0.53 7.49
N VAL A 22 -5.17 0.90 7.12
CA VAL A 22 -4.85 2.21 6.55
C VAL A 22 -5.49 2.38 5.17
N ALA A 23 -5.50 1.34 4.33
CA ALA A 23 -6.14 1.38 3.02
C ALA A 23 -7.65 1.61 3.13
N GLU A 24 -8.33 0.93 4.06
CA GLU A 24 -9.75 1.13 4.33
C GLU A 24 -10.04 2.54 4.85
N HIS A 25 -9.21 3.03 5.78
CA HIS A 25 -9.34 4.39 6.29
C HIS A 25 -9.19 5.44 5.17
N ALA A 26 -8.17 5.32 4.32
CA ALA A 26 -7.96 6.22 3.19
C ALA A 26 -9.11 6.17 2.16
N LYS A 27 -9.62 4.97 1.84
CA LYS A 27 -10.83 4.83 1.01
C LYS A 27 -12.04 5.53 1.61
N SER A 28 -12.25 5.42 2.93
CA SER A 28 -13.36 6.09 3.63
C SER A 28 -13.28 7.63 3.56
N LEU A 29 -12.07 8.18 3.40
CA LEU A 29 -11.82 9.62 3.21
C LEU A 29 -11.95 10.08 1.75
N GLY A 30 -12.35 9.19 0.83
CA GLY A 30 -12.52 9.49 -0.59
C GLY A 30 -11.23 9.48 -1.41
N TRP A 31 -10.21 8.75 -0.97
CA TRP A 31 -9.00 8.50 -1.75
C TRP A 31 -9.13 7.22 -2.56
N GLU A 32 -8.57 7.23 -3.77
CA GLU A 32 -8.36 6.02 -4.56
C GLU A 32 -7.09 5.32 -4.06
N VAL A 33 -7.26 4.15 -3.43
CA VAL A 33 -6.13 3.42 -2.84
C VAL A 33 -5.79 2.21 -3.69
N GLU A 34 -4.56 2.16 -4.18
CA GLU A 34 -3.96 0.99 -4.81
C GLU A 34 -3.02 0.31 -3.84
N ASP A 35 -3.27 -0.97 -3.60
CA ASP A 35 -2.57 -1.73 -2.60
C ASP A 35 -1.75 -2.85 -3.27
N ILE A 36 -0.43 -2.70 -3.28
CA ILE A 36 0.49 -3.54 -4.08
C ILE A 36 1.15 -4.65 -3.26
N GLY A 37 0.74 -4.86 -2.01
CA GLY A 37 1.18 -5.97 -1.19
C GLY A 37 2.50 -5.72 -0.45
N PRO A 38 3.16 -6.78 0.05
CA PRO A 38 2.97 -8.21 -0.25
C PRO A 38 1.67 -8.79 0.34
N THR A 39 1.11 -9.80 -0.34
CA THR A 39 -0.08 -10.58 0.10
C THR A 39 0.27 -11.95 0.68
N SER A 40 1.56 -12.31 0.68
CA SER A 40 2.10 -13.57 1.20
C SER A 40 3.02 -13.29 2.40
N PRO A 41 3.03 -14.16 3.43
CA PRO A 41 3.92 -14.04 4.59
C PRO A 41 5.37 -14.45 4.28
N GLU A 42 5.68 -14.83 3.04
CA GLU A 42 7.05 -15.18 2.65
C GLU A 42 8.00 -14.00 2.80
N SER A 43 9.17 -14.28 3.38
CA SER A 43 10.19 -13.27 3.62
C SER A 43 10.63 -12.65 2.29
N THR A 44 10.41 -11.35 2.15
CA THR A 44 10.75 -10.58 0.96
C THR A 44 11.59 -9.36 1.37
N HIS A 45 12.52 -8.95 0.51
CA HIS A 45 13.45 -7.86 0.80
C HIS A 45 12.76 -6.49 0.70
N TYR A 46 12.67 -5.79 1.84
CA TYR A 46 12.04 -4.48 1.99
C TYR A 46 12.41 -3.42 0.92
N PRO A 47 13.67 -3.28 0.45
CA PRO A 47 14.02 -2.27 -0.55
C PRO A 47 13.29 -2.41 -1.89
N LYS A 48 12.88 -3.62 -2.28
CA LYS A 48 12.18 -3.88 -3.55
C LYS A 48 10.72 -3.41 -3.54
N HIS A 49 10.07 -3.47 -2.38
CA HIS A 49 8.68 -3.01 -2.22
C HIS A 49 8.59 -1.48 -2.23
N GLY A 50 9.59 -0.80 -1.64
CA GLY A 50 9.71 0.65 -1.70
C GLY A 50 9.89 1.19 -3.12
N GLU A 51 10.69 0.50 -3.96
CA GLU A 51 10.85 0.84 -5.37
C GLU A 51 9.54 0.69 -6.15
N ALA A 52 8.83 -0.44 -5.97
CA ALA A 52 7.56 -0.70 -6.65
C ALA A 52 6.48 0.34 -6.31
N ALA A 53 6.48 0.87 -5.09
CA ALA A 53 5.54 1.91 -4.66
C ALA A 53 5.88 3.32 -5.19
N ALA A 54 7.13 3.57 -5.58
CA ALA A 54 7.60 4.88 -6.03
C ALA A 54 7.61 5.04 -7.56
N ARG A 55 7.23 4.00 -8.30
CA ARG A 55 7.22 3.95 -9.77
C ARG A 55 5.86 4.33 -10.34
#